data_AF-A0A1Q8B324-F1
#
_entry.id   AF-A0A1Q8B324-F1
#
_cell.length_a   1.000
_cell.length_b   1.000
_cell.length_c   1.000
_cell.angle_alpha   90.00
_cell.angle_beta   90.00
_cell.angle_gamma   90.00
#
_symmetry.space_group_name_H-M   'P 1'
#
loop_
_entity.id
_entity.type
_entity.pdbx_description
1 polymer ?
#
loop_
_entity_poly.entity_id
_entity_poly.type
_entity_poly.pdbx_seq_one_letter_code
_entity_poly.pdbx_strand_id
1 'polypeptide(L)'
;MSDWASVLPWSRDEAELVTELQAGSETAFDWLVTHYHGPVYNLILGMLGNVSDAADATQEVFLKAFRGIRGFRRGSSLKTWFYRIAIREALNQKRWFHRHRGHETSIDIAAEEGHSPRELQDLGATPFEQLAAREVQSAVQAALQQVPEVFRSAVILRDLEGLSYEEVAEVLDCTVGTVKSRILRGRRALKEILEPLLGGRTAPRQRRAAAGSRLRPSFAKAFARMQSEGIFALGKSLRRGPLCGPPERSSAGEGIP
;
A
#
# COMPACT_ATOMS: atom_id res chain seq x y z
N MET A 1 -18.03 -11.02 -13.88
CA MET A 1 -16.63 -10.64 -14.18
C MET A 1 -16.55 -9.14 -13.92
N SER A 2 -16.32 -8.75 -12.68
CA SER A 2 -16.22 -7.33 -12.32
C SER A 2 -14.82 -6.87 -12.66
N ASP A 3 -14.72 -6.20 -13.80
CA ASP A 3 -13.58 -5.40 -14.21
C ASP A 3 -13.59 -4.10 -13.39
N TRP A 4 -13.08 -4.17 -12.16
CA TRP A 4 -12.83 -2.99 -11.32
C TRP A 4 -11.41 -2.44 -11.52
N ALA A 5 -10.60 -3.12 -12.35
CA ALA A 5 -9.29 -2.64 -12.79
C ALA A 5 -9.39 -1.47 -13.78
N SER A 6 -10.57 -1.23 -14.37
CA SER A 6 -10.82 -0.15 -15.33
C SER A 6 -11.37 1.15 -14.73
N VAL A 7 -11.56 1.25 -13.40
CA VAL A 7 -12.17 2.44 -12.75
C VAL A 7 -11.14 3.39 -12.12
N LEU A 8 -9.83 3.15 -12.30
CA LEU A 8 -8.81 4.17 -12.08
C LEU A 8 -8.31 4.62 -13.45
N PRO A 9 -8.22 5.93 -13.74
CA PRO A 9 -7.78 6.40 -15.04
C PRO A 9 -6.27 6.13 -15.17
N TRP A 10 -5.91 4.97 -15.70
CA TRP A 10 -4.64 4.74 -16.37
C TRP A 10 -4.55 5.56 -17.67
N SER A 11 -5.12 6.77 -17.67
CA SER A 11 -5.30 7.64 -18.85
C SER A 11 -4.00 8.30 -19.31
N ARG A 12 -2.87 7.94 -18.70
CA ARG A 12 -1.54 8.30 -19.18
C ARG A 12 -0.95 7.05 -19.84
N ASP A 13 -0.52 7.19 -21.08
CA ASP A 13 0.23 6.13 -21.74
C ASP A 13 1.44 5.78 -20.85
N GLU A 14 1.54 4.53 -20.39
CA GLU A 14 2.66 4.05 -19.58
C GLU A 14 3.98 4.37 -20.30
N ALA A 15 3.97 4.32 -21.64
CA ALA A 15 5.14 4.63 -22.42
C ALA A 15 5.60 6.08 -22.33
N GLU A 16 4.66 7.01 -22.33
CA GLU A 16 4.92 8.44 -22.15
C GLU A 16 5.44 8.70 -20.73
N LEU A 17 4.76 8.14 -19.72
CA LEU A 17 5.15 8.27 -18.31
C LEU A 17 6.59 7.80 -18.08
N VAL A 18 6.96 6.62 -18.61
CA VAL A 18 8.33 6.09 -18.51
C VAL A 18 9.33 7.05 -19.15
N THR A 19 9.00 7.62 -20.31
CA THR A 19 9.89 8.54 -21.03
C THR A 19 10.14 9.80 -20.22
N GLU A 20 9.09 10.39 -19.63
CA GLU A 20 9.22 11.56 -18.77
C GLU A 20 9.99 11.28 -17.48
N LEU A 21 9.74 10.12 -16.85
CA LEU A 21 10.49 9.72 -15.65
C LEU A 21 11.98 9.54 -15.98
N GLN A 22 12.32 8.98 -17.15
CA GLN A 22 13.70 8.83 -17.61
C GLN A 22 14.38 10.17 -17.90
N ALA A 23 13.60 11.15 -18.40
CA ALA A 23 14.03 12.52 -18.58
C ALA A 23 14.21 13.29 -17.26
N GLY A 24 13.74 12.75 -16.13
CA GLY A 24 13.85 13.37 -14.81
C GLY A 24 12.75 14.39 -14.53
N SER A 25 11.57 14.26 -15.17
CA SER A 25 10.41 15.11 -14.91
C SER A 25 9.93 14.99 -13.46
N GLU A 26 9.98 16.09 -12.71
CA GLU A 26 9.46 16.16 -11.34
C GLU A 26 7.96 15.87 -11.30
N THR A 27 7.19 16.38 -12.27
CA THR A 27 5.74 16.14 -12.36
C THR A 27 5.41 14.67 -12.60
N ALA A 28 6.20 13.97 -13.42
CA ALA A 28 6.02 12.54 -13.63
C ALA A 28 6.32 11.74 -12.36
N PHE A 29 7.33 12.15 -11.60
CA PHE A 29 7.68 11.51 -10.34
C PHE A 29 6.66 11.79 -9.23
N ASP A 30 6.15 13.01 -9.14
CA ASP A 30 5.06 13.38 -8.21
C ASP A 30 3.79 12.55 -8.49
N TRP A 31 3.46 12.33 -9.76
CA TRP A 31 2.40 11.42 -10.15
C TRP A 31 2.67 9.99 -9.65
N LEU A 32 3.89 9.47 -9.84
CA LEU A 32 4.27 8.14 -9.38
C LEU A 32 4.11 7.99 -7.87
N VAL A 33 4.59 8.96 -7.09
CA VAL A 33 4.45 8.99 -5.63
C VAL A 33 2.98 9.03 -5.23
N THR A 34 2.21 9.96 -5.80
CA THR A 34 0.79 10.12 -5.49
C THR A 34 -0.01 8.83 -5.70
N HIS A 35 0.30 8.08 -6.77
CA HIS A 35 -0.47 6.88 -7.12
C HIS A 35 0.03 5.60 -6.43
N TYR A 36 1.33 5.49 -6.18
CA TYR A 36 1.91 4.24 -5.67
C TYR A 36 2.36 4.29 -4.21
N HIS A 37 2.37 5.45 -3.54
CA HIS A 37 2.83 5.54 -2.15
C HIS A 37 1.99 4.67 -1.22
N GLY A 38 0.68 4.85 -1.21
CA GLY A 38 -0.24 4.06 -0.37
C GLY A 38 -0.13 2.54 -0.62
N PRO A 39 -0.27 2.07 -1.88
CA PRO A 39 -0.10 0.66 -2.23
C PRO A 39 1.25 0.07 -1.80
N VAL A 40 2.36 0.74 -2.10
CA VAL A 40 3.70 0.24 -1.73
C VAL A 40 3.93 0.26 -0.23
N TYR A 41 3.48 1.31 0.46
CA TYR A 41 3.55 1.37 1.92
C TYR A 41 2.78 0.21 2.55
N ASN A 42 1.56 -0.06 2.10
CA ASN A 42 0.73 -1.14 2.63
C ASN A 42 1.33 -2.52 2.34
N LEU A 43 1.92 -2.72 1.15
CA LEU A 43 2.66 -3.94 0.84
C LEU A 43 3.83 -4.13 1.80
N ILE A 44 4.66 -3.10 1.99
CA ILE A 44 5.85 -3.18 2.85
C ILE A 44 5.44 -3.37 4.31
N LEU A 45 4.41 -2.67 4.78
CA LEU A 45 3.86 -2.85 6.12
C LEU A 45 3.36 -4.29 6.32
N GLY A 46 2.64 -4.85 5.33
CA GLY A 46 2.23 -6.26 5.34
C GLY A 46 3.42 -7.23 5.36
N MET A 47 4.56 -6.84 4.80
CA MET A 47 5.76 -7.67 4.78
C MET A 47 6.57 -7.58 6.08
N LEU A 48 6.76 -6.39 6.63
CA LEU A 48 7.63 -6.09 7.78
C LEU A 48 6.90 -6.11 9.13
N GLY A 49 5.63 -5.69 9.17
CA GLY A 49 4.83 -5.62 10.38
C GLY A 49 5.17 -4.47 11.33
N ASN A 50 6.10 -3.58 10.98
CA ASN A 50 6.49 -2.40 11.76
C ASN A 50 6.26 -1.13 10.93
N VAL A 51 5.61 -0.13 11.53
CA VAL A 51 5.24 1.14 10.87
C VAL A 51 6.45 1.99 10.51
N SER A 52 7.41 2.13 11.42
CA SER A 52 8.63 2.92 11.18
C SER A 52 9.47 2.29 10.09
N ASP A 53 9.75 0.98 10.22
CA ASP A 53 10.55 0.25 9.23
C ASP A 53 9.86 0.26 7.86
N ALA A 54 8.52 0.22 7.81
CA ALA A 54 7.76 0.32 6.58
C ALA A 54 7.82 1.72 5.94
N ALA A 55 7.76 2.78 6.73
CA ALA A 55 7.88 4.14 6.23
C ALA A 55 9.26 4.37 5.60
N ASP A 56 10.33 3.97 6.29
CA ASP A 56 11.71 4.12 5.83
C ASP A 56 11.97 3.29 4.56
N ALA A 57 11.54 2.03 4.56
CA ALA A 57 11.67 1.18 3.38
C ALA A 57 10.86 1.70 2.19
N THR A 58 9.68 2.29 2.41
CA THR A 58 8.88 2.90 1.34
C THR A 58 9.63 4.05 0.69
N GLN A 59 10.22 4.93 1.50
CA GLN A 59 11.04 6.03 0.98
C GLN A 59 12.22 5.51 0.15
N GLU A 60 12.95 4.51 0.66
CA GLU A 60 14.08 3.94 -0.06
C GLU A 60 13.65 3.29 -1.40
N VAL A 61 12.45 2.71 -1.48
CA VAL A 61 11.89 2.19 -2.74
C VAL A 61 11.70 3.30 -3.77
N PHE A 62 11.13 4.44 -3.38
CA PHE A 62 10.98 5.58 -4.29
C PHE A 62 12.32 6.16 -4.71
N LEU A 63 13.30 6.25 -3.80
CA LEU A 63 14.67 6.67 -4.14
C LEU A 63 15.35 5.71 -5.11
N LYS A 64 15.20 4.39 -4.90
CA LYS A 64 15.72 3.36 -5.82
C LYS A 64 15.06 3.41 -7.18
N ALA A 65 13.75 3.65 -7.23
CA ALA A 65 13.03 3.82 -8.48
C ALA A 65 13.49 5.08 -9.22
N PHE A 66 13.63 6.21 -8.53
CA PHE A 66 14.15 7.45 -9.12
C PHE A 66 15.55 7.25 -9.73
N ARG A 67 16.45 6.59 -9.00
CA ARG A 67 17.81 6.29 -9.50
C ARG A 67 17.82 5.24 -10.62
N GLY A 68 16.91 4.28 -10.58
CA GLY A 68 16.86 3.12 -11.47
C GLY A 68 16.08 3.33 -12.76
N ILE A 69 15.16 4.30 -12.83
CA ILE A 69 14.20 4.42 -13.93
C ILE A 69 14.88 4.70 -15.28
N ARG A 70 16.02 5.40 -15.28
CA ARG A 70 16.87 5.61 -16.48
C ARG A 70 17.33 4.31 -17.13
N GLY A 71 17.54 3.26 -16.34
CA GLY A 71 17.95 1.94 -16.81
C GLY A 71 16.79 0.97 -17.09
N PHE A 72 15.54 1.39 -16.85
CA PHE A 72 14.37 0.54 -17.07
C PHE A 72 14.20 0.26 -18.57
N ARG A 73 14.43 -1.00 -18.94
CA ARG A 73 14.14 -1.56 -20.26
C ARG A 73 12.76 -2.21 -20.16
N ARG A 74 11.81 -1.77 -20.99
CA ARG A 74 10.37 -2.10 -21.00
C ARG A 74 10.02 -3.59 -21.24
N GLY A 75 10.75 -4.50 -20.61
CA GLY A 75 10.51 -5.95 -20.63
C GLY A 75 9.45 -6.40 -19.62
N SER A 76 8.99 -5.49 -18.76
CA SER A 76 7.86 -5.63 -17.85
C SER A 76 7.00 -4.37 -17.92
N SER A 77 5.81 -4.37 -17.32
CA SER A 77 5.13 -3.10 -17.03
C SER A 77 5.92 -2.28 -16.01
N LEU A 78 5.72 -0.95 -16.00
CA LEU A 78 6.28 -0.06 -14.99
C LEU A 78 5.81 -0.48 -13.60
N LYS A 79 4.53 -0.85 -13.47
CA LYS A 79 3.94 -1.38 -12.23
C LYS A 79 4.74 -2.58 -11.72
N THR A 80 4.91 -3.62 -12.53
CA THR A 80 5.63 -4.83 -12.12
C THR A 80 7.07 -4.53 -11.71
N TRP A 81 7.77 -3.71 -12.48
CA TRP A 81 9.14 -3.29 -12.13
C TRP A 81 9.20 -2.58 -10.77
N PHE A 82 8.25 -1.68 -10.51
CA PHE A 82 8.18 -0.94 -9.25
C PHE A 82 7.90 -1.86 -8.06
N TYR A 83 6.94 -2.77 -8.18
CA TYR A 83 6.65 -3.78 -7.15
C TYR A 83 7.83 -4.74 -6.91
N ARG A 84 8.66 -5.03 -7.92
CA ARG A 84 9.91 -5.80 -7.73
C ARG A 84 10.90 -5.06 -6.84
N ILE A 85 11.04 -3.75 -6.99
CA ILE A 85 11.88 -2.93 -6.11
C ILE A 85 11.34 -3.00 -4.68
N ALA A 86 10.02 -2.81 -4.51
CA ALA A 86 9.35 -2.85 -3.21
C ALA A 86 9.55 -4.17 -2.46
N ILE A 87 9.27 -5.30 -3.13
CA ILE A 87 9.47 -6.63 -2.54
C ILE A 87 10.93 -6.87 -2.18
N ARG A 88 11.86 -6.53 -3.08
CA ARG A 88 13.29 -6.71 -2.81
C ARG A 88 13.75 -5.89 -1.61
N GLU A 89 13.24 -4.67 -1.45
CA GLU A 89 13.58 -3.82 -0.32
C GLU A 89 13.02 -4.38 0.99
N ALA A 90 11.74 -4.74 1.04
CA ALA A 90 11.14 -5.34 2.23
C ALA A 90 11.89 -6.62 2.66
N LEU A 91 12.24 -7.48 1.70
CA LEU A 91 13.01 -8.69 1.96
C LEU A 91 14.44 -8.39 2.44
N ASN A 92 15.07 -7.33 1.91
CA ASN A 92 16.41 -6.92 2.32
C ASN A 92 16.43 -6.39 3.75
N GLN A 93 15.49 -5.50 4.08
CA GLN A 93 15.34 -4.95 5.43
C GLN A 93 15.08 -6.05 6.45
N LYS A 94 14.15 -6.97 6.15
CA LYS A 94 13.87 -8.11 7.04
C LYS A 94 15.11 -8.98 7.30
N ARG A 95 15.91 -9.28 6.26
CA ARG A 95 17.19 -9.99 6.41
C ARG A 95 18.23 -9.19 7.20
N TRP A 96 18.22 -7.86 7.10
CA TRP A 96 19.08 -7.01 7.90
C TRP A 96 18.69 -7.07 9.38
N PHE A 97 17.41 -6.88 9.70
CA PHE A 97 16.90 -6.98 11.08
C PHE A 97 17.15 -8.34 11.71
N HIS A 98 16.90 -9.44 10.98
CA HIS A 98 17.18 -10.79 11.50
C HIS A 98 18.66 -10.99 11.87
N ARG A 99 19.60 -10.33 11.17
CA ARG A 99 21.04 -10.44 11.47
C ARG A 99 21.49 -9.53 12.61
N HIS A 100 20.94 -8.32 12.70
CA HIS A 100 21.44 -7.28 13.61
C HIS A 100 20.62 -7.16 14.90
N ARG A 101 19.28 -7.27 14.84
CA ARG A 101 18.41 -7.24 16.03
C ARG A 101 18.33 -8.56 16.78
N GLY A 102 18.74 -9.68 16.18
CA GLY A 102 18.85 -10.97 16.87
C GLY A 102 19.90 -11.00 17.99
N HIS A 103 20.75 -9.96 18.09
CA HIS A 103 21.79 -9.81 19.11
C HIS A 103 21.51 -8.68 20.11
N GLU A 104 20.41 -7.92 19.93
CA GLU A 104 19.97 -6.91 20.89
C GLU A 104 19.02 -7.56 21.88
N THR A 105 19.57 -8.08 22.98
CA THR A 105 18.77 -8.28 24.20
C THR A 105 18.42 -6.89 24.72
N SER A 106 17.18 -6.48 24.50
CA SER A 106 16.68 -5.22 25.06
C SER A 106 16.59 -5.36 26.58
N ILE A 107 17.40 -4.57 27.29
CA ILE A 107 17.19 -4.22 28.70
C ILE A 107 16.14 -3.11 28.69
N ASP A 108 15.00 -3.37 29.35
CA ASP A 108 13.93 -2.47 29.77
C ASP A 108 13.75 -1.15 28.98
N ILE A 109 12.63 -1.03 28.27
CA ILE A 109 11.95 0.26 28.12
C ILE A 109 10.45 0.05 28.39
N ALA A 110 10.01 0.70 29.46
CA ALA A 110 8.62 0.82 29.88
C ALA A 110 7.75 1.36 28.74
N ALA A 111 6.47 0.99 28.76
CA ALA A 111 5.46 1.49 27.85
C ALA A 111 5.40 3.03 27.90
N GLU A 112 5.90 3.69 26.86
CA GLU A 112 5.50 5.06 26.54
C GLU A 112 4.27 5.00 25.63
N GLU A 113 3.11 5.25 26.24
CA GLU A 113 1.93 5.73 25.57
C GLU A 113 2.25 7.05 24.86
N GLY A 114 1.88 7.18 23.59
CA GLY A 114 1.80 8.49 22.92
C GLY A 114 2.58 8.63 21.63
N HIS A 115 2.31 7.78 20.63
CA HIS A 115 2.60 8.13 19.24
C HIS A 115 1.32 7.97 18.44
N SER A 116 0.55 9.05 18.30
CA SER A 116 -0.55 9.11 17.35
C SER A 116 0.03 9.10 15.94
N PRO A 117 -0.26 8.11 15.09
CA PRO A 117 0.00 8.25 13.67
C PRO A 117 -0.87 9.42 13.17
N ARG A 118 -0.26 10.41 12.53
CA ARG A 118 -1.02 11.39 11.73
C ARG A 118 -1.55 10.65 10.50
N GLU A 119 -2.63 9.93 10.69
CA GLU A 119 -3.49 9.45 9.61
C GLU A 119 -4.47 10.57 9.24
N LEU A 120 -4.69 10.76 7.94
CA LEU A 120 -5.74 11.60 7.41
C LEU A 120 -7.06 11.18 8.06
N GLN A 121 -7.62 12.09 8.86
CA GLN A 121 -8.88 11.87 9.57
C GLN A 121 -10.00 11.72 8.53
N ASP A 122 -10.66 10.56 8.57
CA ASP A 122 -11.93 10.37 7.89
C ASP A 122 -13.02 11.10 8.69
N LEU A 123 -13.56 12.17 8.12
CA LEU A 123 -14.60 13.00 8.74
C LEU A 123 -16.01 12.37 8.62
N GLY A 124 -16.13 11.19 8.00
CA GLY A 124 -17.40 10.51 7.76
C GLY A 124 -17.71 9.33 8.68
N ALA A 125 -16.69 8.69 9.27
CA ALA A 125 -16.86 7.53 10.14
C ALA A 125 -16.94 7.96 11.62
N THR A 126 -17.84 7.35 12.39
CA THR A 126 -17.89 7.59 13.83
C THR A 126 -16.58 7.14 14.50
N PRO A 127 -16.16 7.76 15.63
CA PRO A 127 -14.95 7.32 16.35
C PRO A 127 -14.94 5.82 16.68
N PHE A 128 -16.13 5.23 16.89
CA PHE A 128 -16.31 3.81 17.12
C PHE A 128 -16.04 2.95 15.87
N GLU A 129 -16.53 3.36 14.70
CA GLU A 129 -16.27 2.68 13.43
C GLU A 129 -14.79 2.76 13.04
N GLN A 130 -14.14 3.90 13.29
CA GLN A 130 -12.70 4.06 13.07
C GLN A 130 -11.87 3.14 13.98
N LEU A 131 -12.25 3.03 15.26
CA LEU A 131 -11.59 2.12 16.20
C LEU A 131 -11.77 0.66 15.79
N ALA A 132 -13.00 0.25 15.44
CA ALA A 132 -13.30 -1.10 14.98
C ALA A 132 -12.53 -1.46 13.69
N ALA A 133 -12.43 -0.52 12.74
CA ALA A 133 -11.63 -0.71 11.52
C ALA A 133 -10.13 -0.89 11.84
N ARG A 134 -9.58 -0.10 12.76
CA ARG A 134 -8.19 -0.22 13.23
C ARG A 134 -7.92 -1.55 13.91
N GLU A 135 -8.82 -2.04 14.75
CA GLU A 135 -8.68 -3.35 15.40
C GLU A 135 -8.65 -4.49 14.39
N VAL A 136 -9.53 -4.43 13.37
CA VAL A 136 -9.57 -5.43 12.29
C VAL A 136 -8.30 -5.35 11.45
N GLN A 137 -7.84 -4.15 11.09
CA GLN A 137 -6.61 -3.95 10.33
C GLN A 137 -5.40 -4.49 11.11
N SER A 138 -5.30 -4.19 12.40
CA SER A 138 -4.25 -4.70 13.29
C SER A 138 -4.27 -6.23 13.36
N ALA A 139 -5.45 -6.85 13.52
CA ALA A 139 -5.59 -8.30 13.53
C ALA A 139 -5.17 -8.95 12.20
N VAL A 140 -5.50 -8.33 11.06
CA VAL A 140 -5.07 -8.81 9.73
C VAL A 140 -3.55 -8.69 9.58
N GLN A 141 -2.96 -7.57 10.00
CA GLN A 141 -1.52 -7.38 9.96
C GLN A 141 -0.79 -8.41 10.84
N ALA A 142 -1.27 -8.62 12.06
CA ALA A 142 -0.74 -9.64 12.97
C ALA A 142 -0.88 -11.06 12.38
N ALA A 143 -2.00 -11.37 11.71
CA ALA A 143 -2.19 -12.65 11.04
C ALA A 143 -1.22 -12.82 9.86
N LEU A 144 -1.01 -11.78 9.05
CA LEU A 144 -0.03 -11.81 7.95
C LEU A 144 1.37 -12.10 8.48
N GLN A 145 1.76 -11.55 9.63
CA GLN A 145 3.07 -11.80 10.23
C GLN A 145 3.29 -13.25 10.67
N GLN A 146 2.24 -14.04 10.89
CA GLN A 146 2.34 -15.47 11.21
C GLN A 146 2.44 -16.36 9.96
N VAL A 147 2.07 -15.85 8.78
CA VAL A 147 2.15 -16.60 7.52
C VAL A 147 3.61 -16.63 7.02
N PRO A 148 4.15 -17.78 6.59
CA PRO A 148 5.48 -17.85 5.99
C PRO A 148 5.64 -16.86 4.83
N GLU A 149 6.79 -16.19 4.78
CA GLU A 149 7.07 -15.05 3.90
C GLU A 149 6.76 -15.29 2.42
N VAL A 150 7.11 -16.45 1.90
CA VAL A 150 6.87 -16.83 0.50
C VAL A 150 5.38 -16.95 0.16
N PHE A 151 4.53 -17.27 1.14
CA PHE A 151 3.09 -17.33 0.96
C PHE A 151 2.45 -15.96 1.23
N ARG A 152 2.96 -15.23 2.22
CA ARG A 152 2.53 -13.88 2.59
C ARG A 152 2.67 -12.91 1.42
N SER A 153 3.86 -12.84 0.81
CA SER A 153 4.11 -11.94 -0.32
C SER A 153 3.18 -12.24 -1.50
N ALA A 154 2.96 -13.51 -1.83
CA ALA A 154 2.07 -13.92 -2.90
C ALA A 154 0.61 -13.55 -2.63
N VAL A 155 0.14 -13.69 -1.38
CA VAL A 155 -1.22 -13.30 -0.98
C VAL A 155 -1.38 -11.79 -1.01
N ILE A 156 -0.44 -11.01 -0.47
CA ILE A 156 -0.54 -9.54 -0.47
C ILE A 156 -0.61 -9.03 -1.91
N LEU A 157 0.32 -9.45 -2.78
CA LEU A 157 0.36 -9.00 -4.17
C LEU A 157 -0.92 -9.38 -4.94
N ARG A 158 -1.51 -10.56 -4.69
CA ARG A 158 -2.73 -10.98 -5.40
C ARG A 158 -4.00 -10.37 -4.82
N ASP A 159 -4.18 -10.47 -3.51
CA ASP A 159 -5.46 -10.24 -2.84
C ASP A 159 -5.62 -8.81 -2.34
N LEU A 160 -4.51 -8.11 -2.05
CA LEU A 160 -4.53 -6.71 -1.60
C LEU A 160 -4.16 -5.75 -2.74
N GLU A 161 -3.08 -6.05 -3.48
CA GLU A 161 -2.60 -5.18 -4.56
C GLU A 161 -3.27 -5.48 -5.93
N GLY A 162 -3.98 -6.60 -6.03
CA GLY A 162 -4.78 -6.95 -7.21
C GLY A 162 -3.99 -7.38 -8.45
N LEU A 163 -2.69 -7.67 -8.33
CA LEU A 163 -1.86 -8.13 -9.46
C LEU A 163 -2.38 -9.46 -10.02
N SER A 164 -2.33 -9.64 -11.33
CA SER A 164 -2.58 -10.91 -12.03
C SER A 164 -1.58 -12.00 -11.59
N TYR A 165 -1.88 -13.26 -11.88
CA TYR A 165 -0.95 -14.33 -11.50
C TYR A 165 0.37 -14.24 -12.25
N GLU A 166 0.32 -13.74 -13.48
CA GLU A 166 1.45 -13.49 -14.37
C GLU A 166 2.33 -12.35 -13.82
N GLU A 167 1.73 -11.23 -13.42
CA GLU A 167 2.46 -10.13 -12.77
C GLU A 167 3.07 -10.57 -11.44
N VAL A 168 2.33 -11.34 -10.61
CA VAL A 168 2.88 -11.86 -9.34
C VAL A 168 4.06 -12.81 -9.61
N ALA A 169 3.98 -13.64 -10.65
CA ALA A 169 5.05 -14.55 -11.05
C ALA A 169 6.31 -13.78 -11.45
N GLU A 170 6.13 -12.70 -12.20
CA GLU A 170 7.21 -11.80 -12.61
C GLU A 170 7.80 -11.01 -11.43
N VAL A 171 6.95 -10.51 -10.52
CA VAL A 171 7.41 -9.80 -9.31
C VAL A 171 8.24 -10.71 -8.40
N LEU A 172 7.76 -11.92 -8.16
CA LEU A 172 8.37 -12.89 -7.25
C LEU A 172 9.43 -13.78 -7.91
N ASP A 173 9.70 -13.57 -9.19
CA ASP A 173 10.67 -14.34 -9.99
C ASP A 173 10.46 -15.86 -9.87
N CYS A 174 9.24 -16.31 -10.15
CA CYS A 174 8.87 -17.72 -10.08
C CYS A 174 7.79 -18.10 -11.10
N THR A 175 7.49 -19.39 -11.25
CA THR A 175 6.46 -19.82 -12.22
C THR A 175 5.05 -19.47 -11.75
N VAL A 176 4.12 -19.26 -12.69
CA VAL A 176 2.69 -19.07 -12.39
C VAL A 176 2.11 -20.25 -11.59
N GLY A 177 2.58 -21.47 -11.84
CA GLY A 177 2.19 -22.65 -11.05
C GLY A 177 2.62 -22.53 -9.58
N THR A 178 3.84 -22.06 -9.34
CA THR A 178 4.35 -21.75 -7.99
C THR A 178 3.50 -20.68 -7.32
N VAL A 179 3.15 -19.59 -8.02
CA VAL A 179 2.28 -18.52 -7.52
C VAL A 179 0.94 -19.07 -7.06
N LYS A 180 0.24 -19.85 -7.90
CA LYS A 180 -1.05 -20.46 -7.56
C LYS A 180 -0.96 -21.28 -6.28
N SER A 181 0.07 -22.11 -6.15
CA SER A 181 0.30 -22.93 -4.95
C SER A 181 0.59 -22.09 -3.70
N ARG A 182 1.39 -21.02 -3.82
CA ARG A 182 1.74 -20.12 -2.72
C ARG A 182 0.53 -19.35 -2.21
N ILE A 183 -0.30 -18.83 -3.12
CA ILE A 183 -1.54 -18.11 -2.78
C ILE A 183 -2.51 -19.06 -2.06
N LEU A 184 -2.71 -20.27 -2.58
CA LEU A 184 -3.59 -21.25 -1.93
C LEU A 184 -3.15 -21.56 -0.49
N ARG A 185 -1.85 -21.82 -0.29
CA ARG A 185 -1.28 -22.10 1.04
C ARG A 185 -1.36 -20.89 1.96
N GLY A 186 -1.07 -19.70 1.46
CA GLY A 186 -1.16 -18.46 2.24
C GLY A 186 -2.58 -18.15 2.69
N ARG A 187 -3.56 -18.28 1.79
CA ARG A 187 -4.99 -18.12 2.13
C ARG A 187 -5.45 -19.14 3.17
N ARG A 188 -5.00 -20.39 3.07
CA ARG A 188 -5.30 -21.43 4.06
C ARG A 188 -4.73 -21.06 5.43
N ALA A 189 -3.46 -20.66 5.50
CA ALA A 189 -2.83 -20.24 6.74
C ALA A 189 -3.56 -19.03 7.37
N LEU A 190 -3.86 -18.00 6.58
CA LEU A 190 -4.65 -16.85 7.05
C LEU A 190 -6.01 -17.25 7.57
N LYS A 191 -6.70 -18.17 6.88
CA LYS A 191 -8.00 -18.67 7.33
C LYS A 191 -7.87 -19.33 8.71
N GLU A 192 -6.90 -20.22 8.89
CA GLU A 192 -6.67 -20.93 10.16
C GLU A 192 -6.38 -19.95 11.31
N ILE A 193 -5.67 -18.85 11.05
CA ILE A 193 -5.37 -17.81 12.04
C ILE A 193 -6.57 -16.91 12.35
N LEU A 194 -7.32 -16.48 11.32
CA LEU A 194 -8.39 -15.48 11.46
C LEU A 194 -9.74 -16.08 11.86
N GLU A 195 -10.02 -17.35 11.53
CA GLU A 195 -11.31 -18.00 11.79
C GLU A 195 -11.70 -18.00 13.30
N PRO A 196 -10.79 -18.29 14.25
CA PRO A 196 -11.08 -18.15 15.68
C PRO A 196 -11.37 -16.70 16.12
N LEU A 197 -10.62 -15.74 15.56
CA LEU A 197 -10.74 -14.31 15.90
C LEU A 197 -12.05 -13.69 15.40
N LEU A 198 -12.60 -14.24 14.31
CA LEU A 198 -13.89 -13.86 13.75
C LEU A 198 -15.05 -14.63 14.41
N GLY A 199 -14.83 -15.89 14.78
CA GLY A 199 -15.82 -16.75 15.45
C GLY A 199 -16.23 -16.27 16.84
N GLY A 200 -15.31 -15.62 17.58
CA GLY A 200 -15.59 -15.04 18.90
C GLY A 200 -16.50 -13.80 18.90
N ARG A 201 -16.67 -13.12 17.74
CA ARG A 201 -17.60 -11.99 17.59
C ARG A 201 -19.01 -12.41 17.19
N THR A 202 -19.19 -13.66 16.77
CA THR A 202 -20.51 -14.24 16.51
C THR A 202 -20.93 -15.11 17.69
N ALA A 203 -21.63 -14.49 18.66
CA ALA A 203 -22.37 -15.20 19.71
C ALA A 203 -23.22 -16.36 19.13
N PRO A 204 -23.48 -17.43 19.91
CA PRO A 204 -24.04 -18.67 19.38
C PRO A 204 -25.46 -18.42 18.88
N ARG A 205 -25.61 -18.47 17.55
CA ARG A 205 -26.92 -18.42 16.91
C ARG A 205 -27.63 -19.74 17.22
N GLN A 206 -28.50 -19.71 18.24
CA GLN A 206 -29.36 -20.81 18.60
C GLN A 206 -30.03 -21.39 17.35
N ARG A 207 -29.99 -22.72 17.26
CA ARG A 207 -30.62 -23.55 16.24
C ARG A 207 -32.06 -23.08 16.01
N ARG A 208 -32.34 -22.48 14.86
CA ARG A 208 -33.63 -22.62 14.18
C ARG A 208 -33.38 -23.02 12.75
N ALA A 209 -33.85 -24.22 12.45
CA ALA A 209 -33.97 -24.76 11.10
C ALA A 209 -34.83 -23.83 10.24
N ALA A 210 -34.36 -23.55 9.02
CA ALA A 210 -35.16 -23.50 7.79
C ALA A 210 -34.34 -22.90 6.64
N ALA A 211 -34.24 -23.68 5.56
CA ALA A 211 -34.24 -23.34 4.14
C ALA A 211 -33.78 -21.93 3.67
N GLY A 212 -32.88 -21.95 2.67
CA GLY A 212 -32.70 -20.84 1.73
C GLY A 212 -31.23 -20.46 1.54
N SER A 213 -30.58 -21.08 0.57
CA SER A 213 -29.27 -20.68 0.05
C SER A 213 -29.27 -19.22 -0.38
N ARG A 214 -28.61 -18.35 0.39
CA ARG A 214 -28.17 -17.04 -0.08
C ARG A 214 -26.65 -16.98 0.03
N LEU A 215 -26.02 -16.68 -1.11
CA LEU A 215 -24.58 -16.56 -1.24
C LEU A 215 -24.03 -15.58 -0.20
N ARG A 216 -23.04 -16.06 0.57
CA ARG A 216 -22.23 -15.24 1.47
C ARG A 216 -21.46 -14.19 0.66
N PRO A 217 -21.34 -12.94 1.13
CA PRO A 217 -20.50 -11.96 0.46
C PRO A 217 -19.03 -12.40 0.51
N SER A 218 -18.35 -12.40 -0.65
CA SER A 218 -16.91 -12.60 -0.76
C SER A 218 -16.17 -11.54 0.05
N PHE A 219 -15.07 -11.93 0.72
CA PHE A 219 -14.15 -11.04 1.45
C PHE A 219 -13.78 -9.78 0.63
N ALA A 220 -13.66 -9.91 -0.69
CA ALA A 220 -13.40 -8.80 -1.61
C ALA A 220 -14.50 -7.72 -1.62
N LYS A 221 -15.78 -8.08 -1.40
CA LYS A 221 -16.89 -7.11 -1.34
C LYS A 221 -16.95 -6.35 -0.01
N ALA A 222 -16.57 -6.98 1.10
CA ALA A 222 -16.49 -6.30 2.39
C ALA A 222 -15.34 -5.27 2.39
N PHE A 223 -14.21 -5.62 1.76
CA PHE A 223 -13.04 -4.77 1.65
C PHE A 223 -13.19 -3.66 0.59
N ALA A 224 -13.80 -3.94 -0.58
CA ALA A 224 -14.05 -2.93 -1.60
C ALA A 224 -15.05 -1.84 -1.15
N ARG A 225 -16.01 -2.19 -0.28
CA ARG A 225 -16.94 -1.22 0.32
C ARG A 225 -16.23 -0.24 1.27
N MET A 226 -15.13 -0.66 1.88
CA MET A 226 -14.28 0.16 2.75
C MET A 226 -13.42 1.16 1.95
N GLN A 227 -13.18 0.91 0.66
CA GLN A 227 -12.35 1.76 -0.20
C GLN A 227 -13.20 2.78 -1.01
N SER A 228 -14.46 2.48 -1.33
CA SER A 228 -15.29 3.36 -2.16
C SER A 228 -15.83 4.61 -1.46
N GLU A 229 -15.92 4.61 -0.14
CA GLU A 229 -16.50 5.73 0.63
C GLU A 229 -15.46 6.84 0.96
N GLY A 230 -14.16 6.61 0.70
CA GLY A 230 -13.07 7.55 1.02
C GLY A 230 -12.50 8.39 -0.14
N ILE A 231 -13.02 8.29 -1.37
CA ILE A 231 -12.31 8.78 -2.58
C ILE A 231 -12.61 10.25 -2.96
N PHE A 232 -13.43 11.03 -2.24
CA PHE A 232 -13.83 12.39 -2.71
C PHE A 232 -13.20 13.60 -2.01
N ALA A 233 -12.26 13.46 -1.07
CA ALA A 233 -11.90 14.56 -0.17
C ALA A 233 -10.51 15.23 -0.34
N LEU A 234 -9.69 14.88 -1.35
CA LEU A 234 -8.35 15.49 -1.52
C LEU A 234 -8.20 16.55 -2.63
N GLY A 235 -9.28 16.92 -3.32
CA GLY A 235 -9.21 17.84 -4.48
C GLY A 235 -9.41 19.34 -4.21
N LYS A 236 -9.66 19.80 -2.97
CA LYS A 236 -10.13 21.17 -2.72
C LYS A 236 -9.28 22.06 -1.78
N SER A 237 -8.15 21.60 -1.27
CA SER A 237 -7.35 22.40 -0.30
C SER A 237 -6.14 23.15 -0.88
N LEU A 238 -5.98 23.22 -2.21
CA LEU A 238 -4.90 24.00 -2.87
C LEU A 238 -5.41 25.19 -3.70
N ARG A 239 -6.62 25.68 -3.43
CA ARG A 239 -7.12 26.92 -4.02
C ARG A 239 -7.59 27.87 -2.93
N ARG A 240 -6.67 28.58 -2.28
CA ARG A 240 -6.88 29.87 -1.57
C ARG A 240 -5.55 30.39 -0.97
N GLY A 241 -4.99 31.46 -1.55
CA GLY A 241 -3.85 32.22 -1.01
C GLY A 241 -3.00 32.85 -2.12
N PRO A 242 -2.50 34.11 -1.98
CA PRO A 242 -2.72 35.14 -2.99
C PRO A 242 -1.65 35.27 -4.08
N LEU A 243 -2.10 35.84 -5.20
CA LEU A 243 -1.34 36.25 -6.37
C LEU A 243 -0.29 37.32 -6.00
N CYS A 244 0.99 36.99 -6.11
CA CYS A 244 2.05 38.00 -6.22
C CYS A 244 2.13 38.45 -7.68
N GLY A 245 1.75 39.71 -7.95
CA GLY A 245 1.90 40.35 -9.25
C GLY A 245 3.37 40.66 -9.59
N PRO A 246 3.69 40.87 -10.88
CA PRO A 246 5.05 41.16 -11.32
C PRO A 246 5.46 42.61 -10.98
N PRO A 247 6.77 42.90 -10.83
CA PRO A 247 7.25 44.22 -10.45
C PRO A 247 7.14 45.22 -11.61
N GLU A 248 6.64 46.42 -11.28
CA GLU A 248 6.61 47.59 -12.16
C GLU A 248 8.03 48.07 -12.49
N ARG A 249 8.26 48.41 -13.77
CA ARG A 249 9.44 49.17 -14.20
C ARG A 249 9.16 50.65 -13.95
N SER A 250 9.92 51.28 -13.05
CA SER A 250 9.94 52.73 -12.91
C SER A 250 11.21 53.30 -13.56
N SER A 251 10.98 54.16 -14.55
CA SER A 251 11.96 55.01 -15.22
C SER A 251 11.84 56.44 -14.68
N ALA A 252 12.88 56.94 -14.02
CA ALA A 252 13.23 58.35 -13.84
C ALA A 252 14.62 58.32 -13.18
N GLY A 253 15.66 59.00 -13.65
CA GLY A 253 15.70 60.33 -14.23
C GLY A 253 16.54 61.17 -13.26
N GLU A 254 17.86 61.20 -13.44
CA GLU A 254 18.74 62.07 -12.66
C GLU A 254 19.78 62.67 -13.59
N GLY A 255 19.65 63.97 -13.80
CA GLY A 255 20.69 64.83 -14.32
C GLY A 255 21.07 65.86 -13.27
N ILE A 256 22.39 66.04 -13.11
CA ILE A 256 23.12 67.31 -12.91
C ILE A 256 23.00 67.91 -11.49
N PRO A 257 24.07 68.50 -10.91
CA PRO A 257 25.18 69.22 -11.57
C PRO A 257 26.56 68.59 -11.58
#